data_AF-A0A969UDX9-F1
#
_entry.id   AF-A0A969UDX9-F1
#
_cell.length_a   1.000
_cell.length_b   1.000
_cell.length_c   1.000
_cell.angle_alpha   90.00
_cell.angle_beta   90.00
_cell.angle_gamma   90.00
#
_symmetry.space_group_name_H-M   'P 1'
#
loop_
_entity.id
_entity.type
_entity.pdbx_description
1 polymer ?
#
loop_
_entity_poly.entity_id
_entity_poly.type
_entity_poly.pdbx_seq_one_letter_code
_entity_poly.pdbx_strand_id
1 'polypeptide(L)'
;MKSAGQRVIEACDDICEAFFKIVAMIMRLAPIGALGAMAFTIGKFGIGSLVQLLGLIVAVYATCALFVFTVLWAVSAWSGFSLFAFLRYIKSELLLVLGTSSSESALPRLLKRLEELGCDRSVVGLVVPTGYSFNLDGTCIYLTLAAVFIAQALNIPLSLGEQLAVRPLPLQERVCTERSTCPTCA
;
A
#
# COMPACT_ATOMS: atom_id res chain seq x y z
N MET A 1 -32.15 25.44 10.03
CA MET A 1 -31.11 26.01 9.13
C MET A 1 -29.81 25.25 9.41
N LYS A 2 -29.26 24.52 8.42
CA LYS A 2 -27.98 23.80 8.61
C LYS A 2 -26.87 24.82 8.94
N SER A 3 -25.99 24.51 9.89
CA SER A 3 -24.90 25.41 10.27
C SER A 3 -23.95 25.63 9.08
N ALA A 4 -23.26 26.78 9.03
CA ALA A 4 -22.35 27.09 7.93
C ALA A 4 -21.27 25.99 7.74
N GLY A 5 -20.77 25.40 8.83
CA GLY A 5 -19.81 24.29 8.78
C GLY A 5 -20.37 23.03 8.12
N GLN A 6 -21.65 22.73 8.32
CA GLN A 6 -22.29 21.55 7.73
C GLN A 6 -22.47 21.69 6.21
N ARG A 7 -22.64 22.92 5.70
CA ARG A 7 -22.69 23.19 4.25
C ARG A 7 -21.34 23.04 3.58
N VAL A 8 -20.25 23.37 4.28
CA VAL A 8 -18.88 23.20 3.77
C VAL A 8 -18.52 21.72 3.70
N ILE A 9 -18.87 20.94 4.73
CA ILE A 9 -18.64 19.50 4.75
C ILE A 9 -19.40 18.81 3.60
N GLU A 10 -20.69 19.14 3.41
CA GLU A 10 -21.49 18.58 2.32
C GLU A 10 -20.92 18.93 0.94
N ALA A 11 -20.44 20.16 0.74
CA ALA A 11 -19.78 20.54 -0.51
C ALA A 11 -18.45 19.77 -0.73
N CYS A 12 -17.68 19.52 0.33
CA CYS A 12 -16.47 18.70 0.25
C CYS A 12 -16.81 17.24 -0.10
N ASP A 13 -17.86 16.67 0.48
CA ASP A 13 -18.32 15.31 0.19
C ASP A 13 -18.77 15.18 -1.27
N ASP A 14 -19.52 16.15 -1.79
CA ASP A 14 -19.96 16.18 -3.19
C ASP A 14 -18.77 16.22 -4.17
N ILE A 15 -17.72 16.99 -3.85
CA ILE A 15 -16.49 17.07 -4.63
C ILE A 15 -15.74 15.73 -4.59
N CYS A 16 -15.62 15.12 -3.41
CA CYS A 16 -15.02 13.79 -3.26
C CYS A 16 -15.78 12.76 -4.09
N GLU A 17 -17.12 12.76 -4.06
CA GLU A 17 -17.94 11.84 -4.85
C GLU A 17 -17.75 12.04 -6.36
N ALA A 18 -17.67 13.29 -6.82
CA ALA A 18 -17.36 13.60 -8.21
C ALA A 18 -15.98 13.06 -8.62
N PHE A 19 -14.97 13.22 -7.76
CA PHE A 19 -13.63 12.70 -8.01
C PHE A 19 -13.61 11.16 -8.09
N PHE A 20 -14.28 10.48 -7.15
CA PHE A 20 -14.40 9.02 -7.18
C PHE A 20 -15.11 8.50 -8.44
N LYS A 21 -16.12 9.23 -8.95
CA LYS A 21 -16.77 8.90 -10.24
C LYS A 21 -15.80 9.00 -11.42
N ILE A 22 -14.93 10.02 -11.44
CA ILE A 22 -13.89 10.16 -12.47
C ILE A 22 -12.89 9.00 -12.38
N VAL A 23 -12.40 8.69 -11.17
CA VAL A 23 -11.49 7.54 -10.97
C VAL A 23 -12.14 6.24 -11.41
N ALA A 24 -13.42 6.00 -11.09
CA ALA A 24 -14.15 4.82 -11.53
C ALA A 24 -14.27 4.72 -13.06
N MET A 25 -14.46 5.86 -13.74
CA MET A 25 -14.45 5.92 -15.20
C MET A 25 -13.08 5.54 -15.77
N ILE A 26 -11.99 6.11 -15.20
CA ILE A 26 -10.61 5.78 -15.60
C ILE A 26 -10.33 4.30 -15.37
N MET A 27 -10.77 3.71 -14.25
CA MET A 27 -10.59 2.28 -13.95
C MET A 27 -11.31 1.37 -14.95
N ARG A 28 -12.45 1.80 -15.52
CA ARG A 28 -13.12 1.08 -16.62
C ARG A 28 -12.33 1.13 -17.93
N LEU A 29 -11.62 2.22 -18.18
CA LEU A 29 -10.76 2.41 -19.36
C LEU A 29 -9.36 1.79 -19.18
N ALA A 30 -8.94 1.57 -17.93
CA ALA A 30 -7.62 1.07 -17.58
C ALA A 30 -7.22 -0.25 -18.28
N PRO A 31 -8.11 -1.25 -18.48
CA PRO A 31 -7.75 -2.47 -19.21
C PRO A 31 -7.33 -2.21 -20.66
N ILE A 32 -8.00 -1.28 -21.34
CA ILE A 32 -7.68 -0.90 -22.73
C ILE A 32 -6.36 -0.13 -22.76
N GLY A 33 -6.17 0.80 -21.81
CA GLY A 33 -4.91 1.53 -21.66
C GLY A 33 -3.72 0.63 -21.36
N ALA A 34 -3.89 -0.34 -20.45
CA ALA A 34 -2.87 -1.32 -20.09
C ALA A 34 -2.52 -2.23 -21.29
N LEU A 35 -3.52 -2.72 -22.03
CA LEU A 35 -3.29 -3.49 -23.25
C LEU A 35 -2.50 -2.69 -24.29
N GLY A 36 -2.87 -1.43 -24.52
CA GLY A 36 -2.15 -0.55 -25.44
C GLY A 36 -0.71 -0.28 -25.00
N ALA A 37 -0.50 0.01 -23.71
CA ALA A 37 0.82 0.25 -23.15
C ALA A 37 1.72 -1.00 -23.21
N MET A 38 1.19 -2.17 -22.90
CA MET A 38 1.91 -3.45 -23.01
C MET A 38 2.24 -3.78 -24.46
N ALA A 39 1.28 -3.63 -25.39
CA ALA A 39 1.51 -3.85 -26.81
C ALA A 39 2.61 -2.93 -27.37
N PHE A 40 2.58 -1.65 -27.03
CA PHE A 40 3.61 -0.68 -27.41
C PHE A 40 4.98 -1.04 -26.81
N THR A 41 5.01 -1.42 -25.54
CA THR A 41 6.26 -1.78 -24.84
C THR A 41 6.91 -3.01 -25.47
N ILE A 42 6.13 -4.05 -25.76
CA ILE A 42 6.61 -5.25 -26.46
C ILE A 42 7.04 -4.91 -27.88
N GLY A 43 6.28 -4.10 -28.61
CA GLY A 43 6.59 -3.72 -29.98
C GLY A 43 7.87 -2.89 -30.11
N LYS A 44 8.15 -1.99 -29.15
CA LYS A 44 9.30 -1.07 -29.21
C LYS A 44 10.55 -1.59 -28.51
N PHE A 45 10.41 -2.22 -27.34
CA PHE A 45 11.51 -2.67 -26.49
C PHE A 45 11.69 -4.20 -26.48
N GLY A 46 10.82 -4.93 -27.19
CA GLY A 46 10.85 -6.39 -27.27
C GLY A 46 10.48 -7.08 -25.95
N ILE A 47 10.51 -8.42 -25.98
CA ILE A 47 10.24 -9.27 -24.81
C ILE A 47 11.24 -9.03 -23.66
N GLY A 48 12.45 -8.53 -23.94
CA GLY A 48 13.45 -8.24 -22.92
C GLY A 48 12.97 -7.24 -21.85
N SER A 49 12.13 -6.28 -22.24
CA SER A 49 11.50 -5.33 -21.31
C SER A 49 10.53 -6.00 -20.31
N LEU A 50 9.81 -7.05 -20.71
CA LEU A 50 8.96 -7.82 -19.80
C LEU A 50 9.78 -8.53 -18.73
N VAL A 51 10.98 -9.01 -19.08
CA VAL A 51 11.86 -9.68 -18.12
C VAL A 51 12.31 -8.70 -17.04
N GLN A 52 12.60 -7.45 -17.40
CA GLN A 52 12.97 -6.41 -16.44
C GLN A 52 11.80 -6.07 -15.51
N LEU A 53 10.59 -5.91 -16.05
CA LEU A 53 9.38 -5.65 -15.27
C LEU A 53 9.03 -6.83 -14.34
N LEU A 54 9.15 -8.06 -14.83
CA LEU A 54 8.96 -9.26 -14.03
C LEU A 54 10.02 -9.36 -12.93
N GLY A 55 11.27 -8.98 -13.22
CA GLY A 55 12.35 -8.88 -12.25
C GLY A 55 12.02 -7.92 -11.11
N LEU A 56 11.43 -6.76 -11.42
CA LEU A 56 10.94 -5.83 -10.39
C LEU A 56 9.84 -6.47 -9.52
N ILE A 57 8.85 -7.11 -10.14
CA ILE A 57 7.77 -7.78 -9.40
C ILE A 57 8.34 -8.84 -8.45
N VAL A 58 9.22 -9.70 -8.95
CA VAL A 58 9.89 -10.74 -8.15
C VAL A 58 10.70 -10.13 -7.02
N ALA A 59 11.45 -9.05 -7.29
CA ALA A 59 12.25 -8.36 -6.28
C ALA A 59 11.39 -7.77 -5.14
N VAL A 60 10.24 -7.16 -5.48
CA VAL A 60 9.29 -6.64 -4.49
C VAL A 60 8.75 -7.78 -3.61
N TYR A 61 8.24 -8.86 -4.22
CA TYR A 61 7.71 -9.99 -3.45
C TYR A 61 8.77 -10.71 -2.62
N ALA A 62 9.99 -10.87 -3.15
CA ALA A 62 11.11 -11.45 -2.43
C ALA A 62 11.50 -10.59 -1.22
N THR A 63 11.56 -9.27 -1.38
CA THR A 63 11.88 -8.34 -0.29
C THR A 63 10.79 -8.33 0.78
N CYS A 64 9.51 -8.34 0.38
CA CYS A 64 8.39 -8.48 1.30
C CYS A 64 8.43 -9.82 2.06
N ALA A 65 8.73 -10.92 1.37
CA ALA A 65 8.88 -12.23 2.02
C ALA A 65 10.03 -12.24 3.01
N LEU A 66 11.19 -11.66 2.65
CA LEU A 66 12.31 -11.48 3.57
C LEU A 66 11.89 -10.67 4.79
N PHE A 67 11.19 -9.54 4.62
CA PHE A 67 10.72 -8.73 5.74
C PHE A 67 9.81 -9.51 6.69
N VAL A 68 8.84 -10.27 6.15
CA VAL A 68 7.93 -11.10 6.95
C VAL A 68 8.68 -12.20 7.70
N PHE A 69 9.56 -12.95 7.02
CA PHE A 69 10.23 -14.10 7.63
C PHE A 69 11.47 -13.76 8.46
N THR A 70 11.98 -12.52 8.40
CA THR A 70 13.12 -12.09 9.22
C THR A 70 12.67 -11.14 10.32
N VAL A 71 12.11 -9.97 9.96
CA VAL A 71 11.75 -8.92 10.92
C VAL A 71 10.52 -9.32 11.71
N LEU A 72 9.41 -9.64 11.04
CA LEU A 72 8.17 -10.02 11.76
C LEU A 72 8.34 -11.35 12.50
N TRP A 73 9.14 -12.27 11.96
CA TRP A 73 9.48 -13.50 12.66
C TRP A 73 10.25 -13.23 13.95
N ALA A 74 11.30 -12.38 13.91
CA ALA A 74 12.05 -12.00 15.10
C ALA A 74 11.17 -11.32 16.16
N VAL A 75 10.30 -10.38 15.73
CA VAL A 75 9.37 -9.70 16.63
C VAL A 75 8.38 -10.69 17.26
N SER A 76 7.79 -11.59 16.46
CA SER A 76 6.86 -12.61 16.98
C SER A 76 7.54 -13.56 17.97
N ALA A 77 8.79 -13.93 17.71
CA ALA A 77 9.58 -14.76 18.58
C ALA A 77 9.85 -14.07 19.93
N TRP A 78 10.13 -12.75 19.91
CA TRP A 78 10.27 -11.95 21.13
C TRP A 78 8.95 -11.78 21.90
N SER A 79 7.82 -11.69 21.19
CA SER A 79 6.49 -11.64 21.79
C SER A 79 5.96 -12.99 22.28
N GLY A 80 6.68 -14.09 22.01
CA GLY A 80 6.33 -15.43 22.51
C GLY A 80 5.22 -16.16 21.75
N PHE A 81 4.89 -15.76 20.51
CA PHE A 81 3.91 -16.48 19.69
C PHE A 81 4.48 -16.88 18.33
N SER A 82 3.93 -17.95 17.73
CA SER A 82 4.41 -18.46 16.46
C SER A 82 3.82 -17.69 15.27
N LEU A 83 4.68 -17.05 14.47
CA LEU A 83 4.28 -16.36 13.24
C LEU A 83 3.51 -17.29 12.28
N PHE A 84 3.94 -18.54 12.14
CA PHE A 84 3.32 -19.49 11.21
C PHE A 84 1.89 -19.86 11.61
N ALA A 85 1.58 -20.00 12.90
CA ALA A 85 0.21 -20.24 13.34
C ALA A 85 -0.66 -19.01 13.11
N PHE A 86 -0.12 -17.81 13.36
CA PHE A 86 -0.82 -16.56 13.10
C PHE A 86 -1.12 -16.36 11.61
N LEU A 87 -0.13 -16.54 10.72
CA LEU A 87 -0.33 -16.47 9.27
C LEU A 87 -1.35 -17.50 8.76
N ARG A 88 -1.39 -18.69 9.36
CA ARG A 88 -2.40 -19.72 9.03
C ARG A 88 -3.79 -19.30 9.49
N TYR A 89 -3.89 -18.63 10.64
CA TYR A 89 -5.14 -18.12 11.19
C TYR A 89 -5.76 -17.02 10.31
N ILE A 90 -4.94 -16.05 9.86
CA ILE A 90 -5.39 -14.93 9.00
C ILE A 90 -5.31 -15.21 7.49
N LYS A 91 -5.11 -16.48 7.09
CA LYS A 91 -4.91 -16.85 5.68
C LYS A 91 -6.09 -16.40 4.80
N SER A 92 -7.31 -16.50 5.32
CA SER A 92 -8.51 -16.14 4.58
C SER A 92 -8.58 -14.63 4.27
N GLU A 93 -8.04 -13.80 5.15
CA GLU A 93 -7.94 -12.35 5.01
C GLU A 93 -6.82 -12.00 4.02
N LEU A 94 -5.66 -12.66 4.12
CA LEU A 94 -4.56 -12.50 3.15
C LEU A 94 -5.01 -12.84 1.72
N LEU A 95 -5.73 -13.95 1.54
CA LEU A 95 -6.29 -14.32 0.24
C LEU A 95 -7.35 -13.32 -0.26
N LEU A 96 -8.14 -12.74 0.64
CA LEU A 96 -9.11 -11.72 0.29
C LEU A 96 -8.39 -10.47 -0.25
N VAL A 97 -7.40 -9.95 0.48
CA VAL A 97 -6.63 -8.77 0.05
C VAL A 97 -5.90 -9.02 -1.27
N LEU A 98 -5.32 -10.21 -1.45
CA LEU A 98 -4.69 -10.59 -2.72
C LEU A 98 -5.70 -10.65 -3.88
N GLY A 99 -6.93 -11.09 -3.62
CA GLY A 99 -7.97 -11.19 -4.66
C GLY A 99 -8.68 -9.87 -4.96
N THR A 100 -8.83 -9.00 -3.97
CA THR A 100 -9.54 -7.72 -4.11
C THR A 100 -8.59 -6.55 -4.40
N SER A 101 -7.28 -6.73 -4.19
CA SER A 101 -6.26 -5.68 -4.22
C SER A 101 -6.57 -4.49 -3.30
N SER A 102 -7.42 -4.68 -2.28
CA SER A 102 -7.80 -3.65 -1.31
C SER A 102 -7.68 -4.19 0.12
N SER A 103 -6.85 -3.50 0.91
CA SER A 103 -6.65 -3.81 2.32
C SER A 103 -7.85 -3.36 3.19
N GLU A 104 -8.64 -2.35 2.77
CA GLU A 104 -9.87 -1.94 3.46
C GLU A 104 -10.87 -3.10 3.57
N SER A 105 -10.96 -3.89 2.50
CA SER A 105 -11.95 -4.97 2.39
C SER A 105 -11.75 -6.07 3.45
N ALA A 106 -10.53 -6.22 3.97
CA ALA A 106 -10.20 -7.22 5.00
C ALA A 106 -10.21 -6.66 6.43
N LEU A 107 -10.16 -5.33 6.60
CA LEU A 107 -10.01 -4.69 7.91
C LEU A 107 -11.12 -5.08 8.90
N PRO A 108 -12.43 -5.03 8.56
CA PRO A 108 -13.49 -5.40 9.50
C PRO A 108 -13.43 -6.87 9.92
N ARG A 109 -13.04 -7.75 8.99
CA ARG A 109 -12.96 -9.19 9.25
C ARG A 109 -11.75 -9.53 10.10
N LEU A 110 -10.63 -8.82 9.90
CA LEU A 110 -9.43 -8.93 10.72
C LEU A 110 -9.69 -8.51 12.18
N LEU A 111 -10.38 -7.38 12.40
CA LEU A 111 -10.73 -6.91 13.74
C LEU A 111 -11.51 -7.99 14.52
N LYS A 112 -12.56 -8.54 13.92
CA LYS A 112 -13.38 -9.60 14.53
C LYS A 112 -12.57 -10.87 14.83
N ARG A 113 -11.70 -11.28 13.92
CA ARG A 113 -10.82 -12.45 14.11
C ARG A 113 -9.83 -12.24 15.26
N LEU A 114 -9.29 -11.04 15.41
CA LEU A 114 -8.37 -10.75 16.52
C LEU A 114 -9.10 -10.71 17.88
N GLU A 115 -10.33 -10.21 17.92
CA GLU A 115 -11.19 -10.32 19.12
C GLU A 115 -11.52 -11.78 19.45
N GLU A 116 -11.86 -12.62 18.45
CA GLU A 116 -12.10 -14.06 18.62
C GLU A 116 -10.86 -14.84 19.09
N LEU A 117 -9.66 -14.34 18.76
CA LEU A 117 -8.38 -14.91 19.20
C LEU A 117 -8.04 -14.56 20.66
N GLY A 118 -8.84 -13.70 21.30
CA GLY A 118 -8.71 -13.33 22.71
C GLY A 118 -8.00 -11.98 22.96
N CYS A 119 -7.79 -11.17 21.93
CA CYS A 119 -7.24 -9.82 22.10
C CYS A 119 -8.29 -8.86 22.67
N ASP A 120 -7.87 -7.96 23.58
CA ASP A 120 -8.77 -6.95 24.15
C ASP A 120 -9.30 -6.00 23.08
N ARG A 121 -10.61 -5.78 23.08
CA ARG A 121 -11.30 -4.94 22.10
C ARG A 121 -10.76 -3.52 22.04
N SER A 122 -10.32 -2.98 23.18
CA SER A 122 -9.77 -1.62 23.27
C SER A 122 -8.41 -1.53 22.58
N VAL A 123 -7.59 -2.58 22.71
CA VAL A 123 -6.27 -2.67 22.06
C VAL A 123 -6.42 -2.88 20.55
N VAL A 124 -7.26 -3.84 20.14
CA VAL A 124 -7.51 -4.14 18.72
C VAL A 124 -8.14 -2.95 18.00
N GLY A 125 -9.11 -2.29 18.63
CA GLY A 125 -9.82 -1.14 18.08
C GLY A 125 -8.97 0.11 17.86
N LEU A 126 -7.83 0.23 18.55
CA LEU A 126 -6.89 1.34 18.34
C LEU A 126 -5.70 0.91 17.47
N VAL A 127 -5.07 -0.22 17.79
CA VAL A 127 -3.79 -0.62 17.18
C VAL A 127 -3.97 -1.04 15.73
N VAL A 128 -5.03 -1.77 15.39
CA VAL A 128 -5.22 -2.27 14.01
C VAL A 128 -5.57 -1.14 13.03
N PRO A 129 -6.51 -0.21 13.34
CA PRO A 129 -6.76 0.93 12.45
C PRO A 129 -5.57 1.88 12.34
N THR A 130 -4.86 2.11 13.45
CA THR A 130 -3.63 2.94 13.43
C THR A 130 -2.56 2.27 12.58
N GLY A 131 -2.35 0.96 12.76
CA GLY A 131 -1.42 0.18 11.94
C GLY A 131 -1.79 0.18 10.46
N TYR A 132 -3.07 0.07 10.11
CA TYR A 132 -3.54 0.14 8.72
C TYR A 132 -3.11 1.44 8.02
N SER A 133 -3.21 2.57 8.71
CA SER A 133 -2.91 3.89 8.14
C SER A 133 -1.44 4.28 8.19
N PHE A 134 -0.72 3.83 9.23
CA PHE A 134 0.67 4.23 9.50
C PHE A 134 1.72 3.16 9.22
N ASN A 135 1.36 1.87 9.24
CA ASN A 135 2.26 0.75 8.93
C ASN A 135 2.08 0.31 7.47
N LEU A 136 2.58 1.12 6.54
CA LEU A 136 2.62 0.81 5.10
C LEU A 136 4.01 0.41 4.65
N ASP A 137 4.64 -0.49 5.40
CA ASP A 137 5.97 -0.98 5.08
C ASP A 137 6.03 -1.58 3.66
N GLY A 138 4.98 -2.30 3.24
CA GLY A 138 4.87 -2.86 1.89
C GLY A 138 4.86 -1.78 0.79
N THR A 139 4.16 -0.66 1.02
CA THR A 139 4.15 0.46 0.06
C THR A 139 5.50 1.16 0.02
N CYS A 140 6.16 1.34 1.17
CA CYS A 140 7.51 1.90 1.23
C CYS A 140 8.51 1.05 0.44
N ILE A 141 8.50 -0.27 0.63
CA ILE A 141 9.34 -1.21 -0.13
C ILE A 141 9.08 -1.08 -1.64
N TYR A 142 7.79 -1.08 -2.04
CA TYR A 142 7.40 -0.96 -3.43
C TYR A 142 7.87 0.36 -4.06
N LEU A 143 7.62 1.50 -3.41
CA LEU A 143 7.96 2.82 -3.94
C LEU A 143 9.47 3.00 -4.07
N THR A 144 10.25 2.57 -3.07
CA THR A 144 11.72 2.65 -3.14
C THR A 144 12.28 1.77 -4.26
N LEU A 145 11.81 0.52 -4.39
CA LEU A 145 12.27 -0.38 -5.46
C LEU A 145 11.84 0.11 -6.85
N ALA A 146 10.63 0.63 -6.99
CA ALA A 146 10.14 1.21 -8.24
C ALA A 146 10.97 2.44 -8.64
N ALA A 147 11.30 3.33 -7.70
CA ALA A 147 12.13 4.50 -7.96
C ALA A 147 13.54 4.10 -8.45
N VAL A 148 14.18 3.15 -7.77
CA VAL A 148 15.50 2.64 -8.18
C VAL A 148 15.42 1.95 -9.55
N PHE A 149 14.37 1.17 -9.81
CA PHE A 149 14.17 0.51 -11.09
C PHE A 149 14.00 1.50 -12.24
N ILE A 150 13.19 2.55 -12.07
CA ILE A 150 13.00 3.59 -13.09
C ILE A 150 14.34 4.29 -13.37
N ALA A 151 15.09 4.65 -12.35
CA ALA A 151 16.39 5.29 -12.52
C ALA A 151 17.39 4.39 -13.26
N GLN A 152 17.42 3.09 -12.95
CA GLN A 152 18.21 2.09 -13.69
C GLN A 152 17.75 1.95 -15.14
N ALA A 153 16.44 1.92 -15.39
CA ALA A 153 15.87 1.86 -16.74
C ALA A 153 16.21 3.10 -17.58
N LEU A 154 16.34 4.26 -16.95
CA LEU A 154 16.76 5.53 -17.58
C LEU A 154 18.28 5.69 -17.66
N ASN A 155 19.07 4.69 -17.23
CA ASN A 155 20.54 4.75 -17.14
C ASN A 155 21.05 5.94 -16.31
N ILE A 156 20.33 6.30 -15.25
CA ILE A 156 20.74 7.34 -14.30
C ILE A 156 21.56 6.64 -13.20
N PRO A 157 22.88 6.89 -13.10
CA PRO A 157 23.70 6.28 -12.06
C PRO A 157 23.36 6.90 -10.71
N LEU A 158 22.67 6.15 -9.86
CA LEU A 158 22.44 6.57 -8.47
C LEU A 158 23.68 6.30 -7.62
N SER A 159 24.27 7.36 -7.07
CA SER A 159 25.26 7.25 -6.00
C SER A 159 24.63 6.73 -4.70
N LEU A 160 25.44 6.19 -3.78
CA LEU A 160 24.96 5.73 -2.46
C LEU A 160 24.25 6.84 -1.68
N GLY A 161 24.67 8.09 -1.84
CA GLY A 161 24.02 9.26 -1.23
C GLY A 161 22.60 9.50 -1.75
N GLU A 162 22.38 9.31 -3.05
CA GLU A 162 21.06 9.45 -3.67
C GLU A 162 20.14 8.26 -3.34
N GLN A 163 20.69 7.05 -3.25
CA GLN A 163 19.94 5.87 -2.77
C GLN A 163 19.48 6.04 -1.32
N LEU A 164 20.30 6.69 -0.47
CA LEU A 164 19.92 7.08 0.88
C LEU A 164 18.88 8.22 0.90
N ALA A 165 18.93 9.15 -0.05
CA ALA A 165 17.97 10.25 -0.18
C ALA A 165 16.58 9.78 -0.70
N VAL A 166 16.51 8.68 -1.44
CA VAL A 166 15.23 8.05 -1.85
C VAL A 166 14.52 7.38 -0.66
N ARG A 167 15.25 6.96 0.39
CA ARG A 167 14.68 6.29 1.58
C ARG A 167 13.59 7.09 2.33
N PRO A 168 13.74 8.40 2.60
CA PRO A 168 12.69 9.19 3.27
C PRO A 168 11.51 9.58 2.37
N LEU A 169 11.63 9.46 1.04
CA LEU A 169 10.63 9.92 0.07
C LEU A 169 9.21 9.34 0.29
N PRO A 170 9.04 8.03 0.56
CA PRO A 170 7.72 7.43 0.85
C PRO A 170 7.11 7.93 2.17
N LEU A 171 7.94 8.24 3.17
CA LEU A 171 7.49 8.78 4.46
C LEU A 171 7.06 10.24 4.32
N GLN A 172 7.75 11.00 3.47
CA GLN A 172 7.50 12.42 3.27
C GLN A 172 6.20 12.69 2.51
N GLU A 173 5.87 11.88 1.49
CA GLU A 173 4.58 11.97 0.80
C GLU A 173 3.39 11.74 1.76
N ARG A 174 3.53 10.83 2.73
CA ARG A 174 2.43 10.49 3.64
C ARG A 174 2.24 11.47 4.78
N VAL A 175 3.33 11.99 5.38
CA VAL A 175 3.25 13.11 6.33
C VAL A 175 2.57 14.33 5.68
N CYS A 176 2.80 14.58 4.39
CA CYS A 176 2.12 15.63 3.64
C CYS A 176 0.66 15.30 3.31
N THR A 177 0.33 14.05 2.96
CA THR A 177 -1.04 13.62 2.64
C THR A 177 -1.98 13.70 3.85
N GLU A 178 -1.50 13.38 5.05
CA GLU A 178 -2.33 13.51 6.27
C GLU A 178 -2.45 14.96 6.77
N ARG A 179 -1.49 15.84 6.44
CA ARG A 179 -1.62 17.27 6.74
C ARG A 179 -2.79 17.93 6.01
N SER A 180 -3.14 17.46 4.82
CA SER A 180 -4.33 17.92 4.09
C SER A 180 -5.67 17.46 4.70
N THR A 181 -5.67 16.41 5.54
CA THR A 181 -6.88 15.93 6.24
C THR A 181 -7.00 16.42 7.69
N CYS A 182 -6.02 17.20 8.18
CA CYS A 182 -6.05 17.76 9.54
C CYS A 182 -6.41 19.26 9.50
N PRO A 183 -7.69 19.65 9.72
CA PRO A 183 -8.07 21.07 9.83
C PRO A 183 -7.55 21.75 11.11
N THR A 184 -6.78 21.05 11.95
CA THR A 184 -6.30 21.54 13.26
C THR A 184 -4.82 21.93 13.27
N CYS A 185 -4.14 21.90 12.12
CA CYS A 185 -2.76 22.38 11.99
C CYS A 185 -2.65 23.45 10.89
N ALA A 186 -3.31 24.58 11.12
CA ALA A 186 -2.97 25.89 10.57
C ALA A 186 -3.01 26.91 11.71
#